data_AF-A0A930TFW0-F1
#
_entry.id   AF-A0A930TFW0-F1
#
_cell.length_a   1.000
_cell.length_b   1.000
_cell.length_c   1.000
_cell.angle_alpha   90.00
_cell.angle_beta   90.00
_cell.angle_gamma   90.00
#
_symmetry.space_group_name_H-M   'P 1'
#
loop_
_entity.id
_entity.type
_entity.pdbx_description
1 polymer ?
#
loop_
_entity_poly.entity_id
_entity_poly.type
_entity_poly.pdbx_seq_one_letter_code
_entity_poly.pdbx_strand_id
1 'polypeptide(L)'
;MGTYAYAGEFFDYIALGSRRSARIVTRLLLEHLPVQSVLDVGCGRGVWLNEWRQQGVVDVLGVDGSYVDPSTLEVPAELFRAANLAEPLRLGRRFDLVQSLEVAEHIPEQHADTFVKNLIAHGDVVLFSAAPPGQGGEFHVNEQEYGYWRDQFAQHGFCLVDMVRPLLVNCRDVEPWYRYNTLLFVRSEAVSLLPDYLQTALIAPHQPVKDYAPFSWRLRRAILSRLPDPVVSWIAQVKHTIVLTIHRLKSGWNR
;
A
#
# COMPACT_ATOMS: atom_id res chain seq x y z
N MET A 1 -3.04 -10.52 -30.39
CA MET A 1 -2.59 -9.12 -30.19
C MET A 1 -3.50 -8.37 -29.20
N GLY A 2 -3.88 -8.96 -28.06
CA GLY A 2 -4.97 -8.41 -27.23
C GLY A 2 -4.83 -8.59 -25.72
N THR A 3 -3.64 -8.84 -25.19
CA THR A 3 -3.39 -8.97 -23.75
C THR A 3 -2.43 -7.90 -23.23
N TYR A 4 -1.37 -7.60 -23.97
CA TYR A 4 -0.38 -6.59 -23.59
C TYR A 4 -0.92 -5.14 -23.61
N ALA A 5 -1.76 -4.79 -24.58
CA ALA A 5 -2.39 -3.45 -24.61
C ALA A 5 -3.43 -3.25 -23.50
N TYR A 6 -4.10 -4.33 -23.08
CA TYR A 6 -5.04 -4.31 -21.96
C TYR A 6 -4.32 -4.14 -20.61
N ALA A 7 -3.12 -4.70 -20.48
CA ALA A 7 -2.28 -4.49 -19.30
C ALA A 7 -1.79 -3.03 -19.23
N GLY A 8 -1.28 -2.46 -20.33
CA GLY A 8 -0.72 -1.10 -20.36
C GLY A 8 -1.70 0.01 -19.97
N GLU A 9 -2.88 0.08 -20.60
CA GLU A 9 -3.89 1.13 -20.32
C GLU A 9 -4.43 1.05 -18.88
N PHE A 10 -4.51 -0.15 -18.30
CA PHE A 10 -4.89 -0.35 -16.91
C PHE A 10 -3.82 0.11 -15.92
N PHE A 11 -2.56 -0.25 -16.19
CA PHE A 11 -1.43 0.25 -15.41
C PHE A 11 -1.38 1.78 -15.44
N ASP A 12 -1.73 2.41 -16.56
CA ASP A 12 -1.77 3.88 -16.66
C ASP A 12 -2.94 4.51 -15.87
N TYR A 13 -4.12 3.87 -15.84
CA TYR A 13 -5.24 4.33 -15.01
C TYR A 13 -4.97 4.14 -13.51
N ILE A 14 -4.45 2.97 -13.10
CA ILE A 14 -4.01 2.73 -11.72
C ILE A 14 -2.90 3.72 -11.37
N ALA A 15 -1.92 3.92 -12.25
CA ALA A 15 -0.85 4.87 -12.02
C ALA A 15 -1.37 6.29 -11.80
N LEU A 16 -2.45 6.72 -12.45
CA LEU A 16 -3.04 8.04 -12.19
C LEU A 16 -3.61 8.16 -10.77
N GLY A 17 -4.40 7.18 -10.32
CA GLY A 17 -4.97 7.15 -8.97
C GLY A 17 -3.90 7.01 -7.89
N SER A 18 -2.93 6.12 -8.11
CA SER A 18 -1.78 5.92 -7.23
C SER A 18 -0.90 7.15 -7.19
N ARG A 19 -0.61 7.82 -8.31
CA ARG A 19 0.19 9.05 -8.33
C ARG A 19 -0.47 10.19 -7.56
N ARG A 20 -1.77 10.43 -7.79
CA ARG A 20 -2.52 11.46 -7.06
C ARG A 20 -2.54 11.16 -5.55
N SER A 21 -2.77 9.90 -5.19
CA SER A 21 -2.75 9.44 -3.80
C SER A 21 -1.37 9.62 -3.18
N ALA A 22 -0.33 9.12 -3.85
CA ALA A 22 1.06 9.21 -3.43
C ALA A 22 1.46 10.65 -3.16
N ARG A 23 1.15 11.59 -4.08
CA ARG A 23 1.45 13.02 -3.87
C ARG A 23 0.91 13.55 -2.55
N ILE A 24 -0.35 13.25 -2.24
CA ILE A 24 -1.03 13.74 -1.03
C ILE A 24 -0.46 13.06 0.22
N VAL A 25 -0.32 11.73 0.18
CA VAL A 25 0.11 10.94 1.34
C VAL A 25 1.58 11.19 1.67
N THR A 26 2.47 11.23 0.68
CA THR A 26 3.90 11.54 0.89
C THR A 26 4.09 12.94 1.46
N ARG A 27 3.35 13.94 0.96
CA ARG A 27 3.36 15.30 1.50
C ARG A 27 2.90 15.33 2.95
N LEU A 28 1.77 14.67 3.24
CA LEU A 28 1.26 14.54 4.60
C LEU A 28 2.33 13.95 5.53
N LEU A 29 3.01 12.89 5.11
CA LEU A 29 4.06 12.27 5.91
C LEU A 29 5.25 13.21 6.15
N LEU A 30 5.69 13.96 5.13
CA LEU A 30 6.79 14.95 5.27
C LEU A 30 6.45 16.10 6.22
N GLU A 31 5.17 16.43 6.40
CA GLU A 31 4.72 17.43 7.37
C GLU A 31 4.84 16.93 8.84
N HIS A 32 4.93 15.61 9.03
CA HIS A 32 4.86 14.98 10.35
C HIS A 32 6.11 14.16 10.73
N LEU A 33 6.93 13.75 9.76
CA LEU A 33 8.05 12.84 9.95
C LEU A 33 9.30 13.34 9.18
N PRO A 34 10.50 13.24 9.75
CA PRO A 34 11.74 13.66 9.10
C PRO A 34 12.27 12.58 8.13
N VAL A 35 11.51 12.26 7.09
CA VAL A 35 11.86 11.21 6.11
C VAL A 35 12.90 11.73 5.10
N GLN A 36 14.09 11.11 5.05
CA GLN A 36 15.14 11.42 4.08
C GLN A 36 15.49 10.24 3.16
N SER A 37 15.11 9.03 3.56
CA SER A 37 15.29 7.80 2.78
C SER A 37 14.07 6.89 2.85
N VAL A 38 13.68 6.30 1.71
CA VAL A 38 12.48 5.44 1.58
C VAL A 38 12.78 4.12 0.91
N LEU A 39 12.35 3.02 1.54
CA LEU A 39 12.22 1.73 0.89
C LEU A 39 10.75 1.48 0.55
N ASP A 40 10.44 1.11 -0.69
CA ASP A 40 9.10 0.71 -1.12
C ASP A 40 9.09 -0.76 -1.52
N VAL A 41 8.45 -1.60 -0.70
CA VAL A 41 8.35 -3.05 -0.89
C VAL A 41 7.00 -3.37 -1.51
N GLY A 42 7.01 -3.92 -2.72
CA GLY A 42 5.84 -3.99 -3.60
C GLY A 42 5.64 -2.69 -4.41
N CYS A 43 6.74 -2.06 -4.84
CA CYS A 43 6.70 -0.74 -5.47
C CYS A 43 6.08 -0.69 -6.88
N GLY A 44 5.83 -1.85 -7.50
CA GLY A 44 5.41 -2.00 -8.89
C GLY A 44 6.33 -1.24 -9.84
N ARG A 45 5.76 -0.31 -10.60
CA ARG A 45 6.51 0.57 -11.52
C ARG A 45 7.26 1.71 -10.81
N GLY A 46 7.19 1.83 -9.49
CA GLY A 46 7.85 2.90 -8.73
C GLY A 46 7.10 4.24 -8.73
N VAL A 47 5.78 4.25 -8.91
CA VAL A 47 4.96 5.49 -8.95
C VAL A 47 5.07 6.27 -7.63
N TRP A 48 5.00 5.59 -6.49
CA TRP A 48 5.15 6.20 -5.17
C TRP A 48 6.56 6.75 -4.95
N LEU A 49 7.58 6.01 -5.37
CA LEU A 49 8.98 6.45 -5.31
C LEU A 49 9.24 7.70 -6.15
N ASN A 50 8.63 7.78 -7.34
CA ASN A 50 8.72 8.97 -8.18
C ASN A 50 8.14 10.21 -7.47
N GLU A 51 6.99 10.08 -6.79
CA GLU A 51 6.41 11.20 -6.03
C GLU A 51 7.24 11.56 -4.78
N TRP A 52 7.84 10.59 -4.07
CA TRP A 52 8.82 10.86 -3.00
C TRP A 52 10.00 11.71 -3.51
N ARG A 53 10.57 11.34 -4.66
CA ARG A 53 11.68 12.09 -5.28
C ARG A 53 11.29 13.50 -5.71
N GLN A 54 10.09 13.67 -6.27
CA GLN A 54 9.56 14.99 -6.63
C GLN A 54 9.38 15.91 -5.41
N GLN A 55 9.23 15.33 -4.21
CA GLN A 55 9.11 16.07 -2.95
C GLN A 55 10.43 16.19 -2.18
N GLY A 56 11.55 15.85 -2.82
CA GLY A 56 12.90 16.09 -2.29
C GLY A 56 13.55 14.90 -1.59
N VAL A 57 12.86 13.76 -1.47
CA VAL A 57 13.43 12.53 -0.89
C VAL A 57 14.10 11.72 -2.01
N VAL A 58 15.42 11.88 -2.15
CA VAL A 58 16.17 11.31 -3.28
C VAL A 58 16.78 9.93 -3.02
N ASP A 59 17.04 9.58 -1.75
CA ASP A 59 17.56 8.26 -1.36
C ASP A 59 16.40 7.27 -1.27
N VAL A 60 16.03 6.70 -2.41
CA VAL A 60 14.90 5.77 -2.50
C VAL A 60 15.30 4.45 -3.13
N LEU A 61 14.65 3.37 -2.72
CA LEU A 61 14.80 2.05 -3.32
C LEU A 61 13.45 1.35 -3.42
N GLY A 62 13.14 0.81 -4.59
CA GLY A 62 12.00 -0.05 -4.83
C GLY A 62 12.40 -1.51 -4.85
N VAL A 63 11.55 -2.36 -4.28
CA VAL A 63 11.66 -3.82 -4.38
C VAL A 63 10.34 -4.39 -4.85
N ASP A 64 10.35 -5.21 -5.89
CA ASP A 64 9.16 -5.93 -6.36
C ASP A 64 9.58 -7.23 -7.08
N GLY A 65 8.64 -8.02 -7.57
CA GLY A 65 8.91 -9.26 -8.31
C GLY A 65 9.62 -9.03 -9.64
N SER A 66 10.27 -10.08 -10.14
CA SER A 66 10.94 -10.09 -11.45
C SER A 66 9.99 -9.96 -12.65
N TYR A 67 8.68 -9.95 -12.42
CA TYR A 67 7.67 -9.70 -13.45
C TYR A 67 7.55 -8.23 -13.83
N VAL A 68 8.09 -7.30 -13.02
CA VAL A 68 8.09 -5.86 -13.35
C VAL A 68 9.08 -5.61 -14.49
N ASP A 69 8.60 -5.05 -15.59
CA ASP A 69 9.43 -4.67 -16.72
C ASP A 69 10.25 -3.40 -16.40
N PRO A 70 11.60 -3.48 -16.35
CA PRO A 70 12.45 -2.33 -16.04
C PRO A 70 12.27 -1.14 -16.99
N SER A 71 11.85 -1.37 -18.23
CA SER A 71 11.62 -0.30 -19.21
C SER A 71 10.39 0.56 -18.91
N THR A 72 9.52 0.09 -18.01
CA THR A 72 8.27 0.75 -17.63
C THR A 72 8.35 1.49 -16.30
N LEU A 73 9.51 1.44 -15.63
CA LEU A 73 9.75 2.08 -14.34
C LEU A 73 9.64 3.60 -14.44
N GLU A 74 9.05 4.21 -13.41
CA GLU A 74 8.98 5.66 -13.22
C GLU A 74 10.17 6.22 -12.44
N VAL A 75 11.07 5.36 -12.02
CA VAL A 75 12.34 5.69 -11.39
C VAL A 75 13.50 5.05 -12.18
N PRO A 76 14.71 5.60 -12.07
CA PRO A 76 15.89 4.97 -12.66
C PRO A 76 16.03 3.52 -12.23
N ALA A 77 16.45 2.65 -13.15
CA ALA A 77 16.48 1.20 -12.93
C ALA A 77 17.43 0.80 -11.78
N GLU A 78 18.46 1.59 -11.49
CA GLU A 78 19.35 1.42 -10.35
C GLU A 78 18.66 1.61 -8.99
N LEU A 79 17.49 2.24 -8.96
CA LEU A 79 16.65 2.40 -7.77
C LEU A 79 15.60 1.29 -7.65
N PHE A 80 15.72 0.21 -8.42
CA PHE A 80 14.83 -0.94 -8.37
C PHE A 80 15.63 -2.23 -8.15
N ARG A 81 15.07 -3.13 -7.34
CA ARG A 81 15.60 -4.48 -7.14
C ARG A 81 14.49 -5.51 -7.24
N ALA A 82 14.67 -6.48 -8.15
CA ALA A 82 13.79 -7.63 -8.22
C ALA A 82 14.03 -8.60 -7.04
N ALA A 83 12.97 -9.02 -6.35
CA ALA A 83 13.01 -10.05 -5.29
C ALA A 83 11.64 -10.72 -5.11
N ASN A 84 11.63 -11.97 -4.62
CA ASN A 84 10.41 -12.60 -4.13
C ASN A 84 10.08 -12.06 -2.73
N LEU A 85 8.96 -11.35 -2.60
CA LEU A 85 8.56 -10.71 -1.35
C LEU A 85 8.12 -11.71 -0.27
N ALA A 86 7.79 -12.94 -0.64
CA ALA A 86 7.48 -14.04 0.29
C ALA A 86 8.74 -14.71 0.89
N GLU A 87 9.93 -14.34 0.42
CA GLU A 87 11.22 -14.87 0.88
C GLU A 87 12.01 -13.83 1.68
N PRO A 88 12.99 -14.24 2.50
CA PRO A 88 13.82 -13.30 3.25
C PRO A 88 14.54 -12.28 2.36
N LEU A 89 14.30 -10.99 2.60
CA LEU A 89 14.92 -9.87 1.91
C LEU A 89 16.08 -9.32 2.76
N ARG A 90 17.24 -9.14 2.12
CA ARG A 90 18.44 -8.54 2.75
C ARG A 90 19.05 -7.48 1.83
N LEU A 91 18.90 -6.22 2.22
CA LEU A 91 19.45 -5.07 1.48
C LEU A 91 20.77 -4.56 2.09
N GLY A 92 21.11 -4.98 3.31
CA GLY A 92 22.36 -4.58 3.99
C GLY A 92 22.36 -3.13 4.49
N ARG A 93 21.21 -2.44 4.46
CA ARG A 93 21.03 -1.08 4.95
C ARG A 93 19.63 -0.87 5.51
N ARG A 94 19.42 0.25 6.19
CA ARG A 94 18.11 0.69 6.71
C ARG A 94 17.73 2.02 6.07
N PHE A 95 16.45 2.39 6.22
CA PHE A 95 15.79 3.58 5.69
C PHE A 95 15.00 4.26 6.80
N ASP A 96 14.77 5.57 6.65
CA ASP A 96 13.98 6.35 7.62
C ASP A 96 12.51 5.94 7.58
N LEU A 97 12.01 5.60 6.39
CA LEU A 97 10.67 5.06 6.18
C LEU A 97 10.73 3.82 5.29
N VAL A 98 10.09 2.74 5.74
CA VAL A 98 9.75 1.60 4.89
C VAL A 98 8.27 1.70 4.54
N GLN A 99 7.90 1.52 3.28
CA GLN A 99 6.51 1.48 2.85
C GLN A 99 6.17 0.18 2.13
N SER A 100 4.92 -0.25 2.28
CA SER A 100 4.32 -1.37 1.56
C SER A 100 2.80 -1.15 1.52
N LEU A 101 2.25 -0.83 0.36
CA LEU A 101 0.85 -0.40 0.24
C LEU A 101 0.09 -1.27 -0.76
N GLU A 102 -0.94 -2.00 -0.28
CA GLU A 102 -1.75 -2.95 -1.07
C GLU A 102 -0.89 -4.06 -1.70
N VAL A 103 -0.14 -4.75 -0.84
CA VAL A 103 0.82 -5.80 -1.22
C VAL A 103 0.57 -7.09 -0.43
N ALA A 104 0.36 -6.96 0.89
CA ALA A 104 0.37 -8.11 1.79
C ALA A 104 -0.81 -9.07 1.55
N GLU A 105 -1.90 -8.59 0.95
CA GLU A 105 -3.04 -9.40 0.50
C GLU A 105 -2.70 -10.37 -0.64
N HIS A 106 -1.62 -10.12 -1.37
CA HIS A 106 -1.10 -11.01 -2.41
C HIS A 106 -0.08 -12.01 -1.88
N ILE A 107 0.38 -11.84 -0.63
CA ILE A 107 1.33 -12.73 0.02
C ILE A 107 0.54 -13.81 0.77
N PRO A 108 0.75 -15.12 0.48
CA PRO A 108 0.07 -16.18 1.21
C PRO A 108 0.27 -16.05 2.72
N GLU A 109 -0.77 -16.31 3.51
CA GLU A 109 -0.76 -16.10 4.97
C GLU A 109 0.44 -16.75 5.68
N GLN A 110 0.85 -17.95 5.24
CA GLN A 110 2.02 -18.66 5.77
C GLN A 110 3.35 -17.89 5.64
N HIS A 111 3.42 -16.90 4.74
CA HIS A 111 4.58 -16.03 4.53
C HIS A 111 4.40 -14.63 5.15
N ALA A 112 3.26 -14.33 5.79
CA ALA A 112 2.98 -13.02 6.37
C ALA A 112 4.04 -12.58 7.40
N ASP A 113 4.47 -13.49 8.28
CA ASP A 113 5.54 -13.20 9.25
C ASP A 113 6.89 -12.91 8.57
N THR A 114 7.23 -13.65 7.51
CA THR A 114 8.44 -13.38 6.72
C THR A 114 8.36 -12.02 6.04
N PHE A 115 7.19 -11.68 5.49
CA PHE A 115 6.95 -10.38 4.87
C PHE A 115 7.08 -9.23 5.88
N VAL A 116 6.47 -9.33 7.06
CA VAL A 116 6.62 -8.32 8.12
C VAL A 116 8.07 -8.21 8.57
N LYS A 117 8.78 -9.34 8.75
CA LYS A 117 10.23 -9.36 9.03
C LYS A 117 11.05 -8.65 7.96
N ASN A 118 10.67 -8.76 6.70
CA ASN A 118 11.31 -8.02 5.61
C ASN A 118 11.11 -6.52 5.79
N LEU A 119 9.93 -6.03 6.16
CA LEU A 119 9.70 -4.60 6.35
C LEU A 119 10.51 -4.05 7.54
N ILE A 120 10.38 -4.67 8.70
CA ILE A 120 10.98 -4.16 9.95
C ILE A 120 12.51 -4.27 10.00
N ALA A 121 13.10 -5.20 9.22
CA ALA A 121 14.56 -5.31 9.13
C ALA A 121 15.19 -4.05 8.51
N HIS A 122 14.42 -3.30 7.71
CA HIS A 122 14.91 -2.17 6.93
C HIS A 122 14.51 -0.81 7.48
N GLY A 123 13.77 -0.71 8.60
CA GLY A 123 13.43 0.60 9.20
C GLY A 123 12.70 0.47 10.53
N ASP A 124 12.58 1.60 11.24
CA ASP A 124 11.85 1.72 12.52
C ASP A 124 10.48 2.34 12.36
N VAL A 125 10.19 2.89 11.18
CA VAL A 125 8.91 3.46 10.80
C VAL A 125 8.45 2.76 9.53
N VAL A 126 7.27 2.16 9.57
CA VAL A 126 6.70 1.39 8.46
C VAL A 126 5.32 1.94 8.11
N LEU A 127 5.17 2.48 6.90
CA LEU A 127 3.88 2.83 6.31
C LEU A 127 3.31 1.59 5.62
N PHE A 128 2.17 1.10 6.08
CA PHE A 128 1.66 -0.20 5.66
C PHE A 128 0.20 -0.11 5.26
N SER A 129 -0.20 -0.76 4.17
CA SER A 129 -1.60 -1.04 3.88
C SER A 129 -1.76 -2.43 3.28
N ALA A 130 -2.92 -3.03 3.54
CA ALA A 130 -3.33 -4.29 2.96
C ALA A 130 -4.85 -4.35 2.92
N ALA A 131 -5.38 -5.10 1.96
CA ALA A 131 -6.81 -5.27 1.77
C ALA A 131 -7.49 -5.94 3.00
N PRO A 132 -8.51 -5.31 3.62
CA PRO A 132 -9.34 -5.98 4.61
C PRO A 132 -10.31 -6.97 3.95
N PRO A 133 -10.87 -7.93 4.71
CA PRO A 133 -11.78 -8.93 4.16
C PRO A 133 -12.96 -8.33 3.39
N GLY A 134 -13.18 -8.84 2.18
CA GLY A 134 -14.24 -8.43 1.26
C GLY A 134 -13.92 -7.18 0.47
N GLN A 135 -12.70 -6.62 0.54
CA GLN A 135 -12.28 -5.56 -0.38
C GLN A 135 -12.31 -6.09 -1.83
N GLY A 136 -11.84 -7.33 -2.01
CA GLY A 136 -11.67 -8.00 -3.29
C GLY A 136 -10.56 -7.38 -4.13
N GLY A 137 -10.22 -8.06 -5.21
CA GLY A 137 -9.17 -7.67 -6.14
C GLY A 137 -8.62 -8.90 -6.84
N GLU A 138 -7.70 -8.70 -7.78
CA GLU A 138 -7.11 -9.83 -8.51
C GLU A 138 -6.02 -10.48 -7.65
N PHE A 139 -6.08 -11.80 -7.46
CA PHE A 139 -5.10 -12.56 -6.67
C PHE A 139 -4.94 -12.11 -5.20
N HIS A 140 -6.03 -11.68 -4.56
CA HIS A 140 -6.05 -11.48 -3.11
C HIS A 140 -6.20 -12.84 -2.42
N VAL A 141 -5.11 -13.35 -1.85
CA VAL A 141 -5.06 -14.66 -1.17
C VAL A 141 -4.98 -14.55 0.35
N ASN A 142 -4.84 -13.33 0.88
CA ASN A 142 -4.61 -13.06 2.30
C ASN A 142 -5.23 -11.73 2.74
N GLU A 143 -6.52 -11.53 2.45
CA GLU A 143 -7.26 -10.38 3.01
C GLU A 143 -7.45 -10.57 4.52
N GLN A 144 -6.93 -9.63 5.33
CA GLN A 144 -6.86 -9.76 6.78
C GLN A 144 -7.33 -8.48 7.47
N GLU A 145 -7.98 -8.61 8.63
CA GLU A 145 -8.45 -7.47 9.41
C GLU A 145 -7.28 -6.59 9.89
N TYR A 146 -7.50 -5.29 10.09
CA TYR A 146 -6.43 -4.38 10.53
C TYR A 146 -5.77 -4.82 11.86
N GLY A 147 -6.54 -5.46 12.74
CA GLY A 147 -6.04 -6.01 14.01
C GLY A 147 -5.04 -7.15 13.82
N TYR A 148 -5.21 -7.98 12.78
CA TYR A 148 -4.25 -9.04 12.44
C TYR A 148 -2.88 -8.44 12.14
N TRP A 149 -2.83 -7.44 11.26
CA TRP A 149 -1.56 -6.78 10.91
C TRP A 149 -0.94 -6.08 12.11
N ARG A 150 -1.72 -5.40 12.95
CA ARG A 150 -1.23 -4.87 14.23
C ARG A 150 -0.55 -5.95 15.07
N ASP A 151 -1.19 -7.10 15.21
CA ASP A 151 -0.67 -8.18 16.06
C ASP A 151 0.56 -8.86 15.44
N GLN A 152 0.66 -8.92 14.11
CA GLN A 152 1.88 -9.35 13.41
C GLN A 152 3.05 -8.40 13.69
N PHE A 153 2.87 -7.09 13.55
CA PHE A 153 3.91 -6.10 13.86
C PHE A 153 4.27 -6.07 15.36
N ALA A 154 3.28 -6.22 16.25
CA ALA A 154 3.48 -6.21 17.69
C ALA A 154 4.39 -7.35 18.19
N GLN A 155 4.32 -8.53 17.55
CA GLN A 155 5.22 -9.66 17.85
C GLN A 155 6.70 -9.31 17.65
N HIS A 156 7.00 -8.29 16.85
CA HIS A 156 8.35 -7.84 16.54
C HIS A 156 8.72 -6.49 17.17
N GLY A 157 7.96 -6.04 18.18
CA GLY A 157 8.24 -4.81 18.93
C GLY A 157 7.86 -3.54 18.18
N PHE A 158 6.75 -3.57 17.43
CA PHE A 158 6.19 -2.39 16.77
C PHE A 158 4.80 -2.06 17.31
N CYS A 159 4.50 -0.77 17.43
CA CYS A 159 3.20 -0.23 17.83
C CYS A 159 2.47 0.38 16.62
N LEU A 160 1.15 0.30 16.62
CA LEU A 160 0.32 0.99 15.64
C LEU A 160 0.05 2.44 16.08
N VAL A 161 0.44 3.40 15.24
CA VAL A 161 0.12 4.82 15.35
C VAL A 161 -0.86 5.20 14.25
N ASP A 162 -2.15 5.28 14.55
CA ASP A 162 -3.19 5.51 13.55
C ASP A 162 -3.40 7.01 13.25
N MET A 163 -2.35 7.67 12.78
CA MET A 163 -2.38 9.11 12.46
C MET A 163 -2.81 9.39 11.01
N VAL A 164 -2.57 8.45 10.09
CA VAL A 164 -2.75 8.67 8.65
C VAL A 164 -4.23 8.68 8.26
N ARG A 165 -4.99 7.64 8.61
CA ARG A 165 -6.39 7.48 8.15
C ARG A 165 -7.34 8.57 8.66
N PRO A 166 -7.24 9.06 9.91
CA PRO A 166 -8.07 10.18 10.36
C PRO A 166 -7.90 11.44 9.49
N LEU A 167 -6.69 11.68 8.98
CA LEU A 167 -6.37 12.82 8.12
C LEU A 167 -6.81 12.58 6.67
N LEU A 168 -6.85 11.32 6.22
CA LEU A 168 -7.21 10.96 4.85
C LEU A 168 -8.69 10.65 4.63
N VAL A 169 -9.47 10.22 5.63
CA VAL A 169 -10.82 9.64 5.47
C VAL A 169 -11.78 10.49 4.61
N ASN A 170 -11.65 11.81 4.67
CA ASN A 170 -12.48 12.76 3.91
C ASN A 170 -11.81 13.28 2.62
N CYS A 171 -10.53 12.96 2.38
CA CYS A 171 -9.78 13.40 1.21
C CYS A 171 -10.16 12.58 -0.03
N ARG A 172 -11.10 13.11 -0.83
CA ARG A 172 -11.66 12.36 -1.98
C ARG A 172 -10.67 12.08 -3.11
N ASP A 173 -9.54 12.77 -3.11
CA ASP A 173 -8.47 12.61 -4.11
C ASP A 173 -7.51 11.44 -3.82
N VAL A 174 -7.55 10.86 -2.62
CA VAL A 174 -6.78 9.65 -2.28
C VAL A 174 -7.63 8.42 -2.52
N GLU A 175 -7.15 7.43 -3.27
CA GLU A 175 -7.95 6.24 -3.58
C GLU A 175 -8.43 5.51 -2.31
N PRO A 176 -9.64 4.91 -2.30
CA PRO A 176 -10.25 4.35 -1.10
C PRO A 176 -9.38 3.33 -0.36
N TRP A 177 -8.66 2.48 -1.08
CA TRP A 177 -7.76 1.48 -0.50
C TRP A 177 -6.62 2.13 0.29
N TYR A 178 -5.95 3.15 -0.25
CA TYR A 178 -4.97 3.91 0.54
C TYR A 178 -5.65 4.70 1.67
N ARG A 179 -6.81 5.30 1.40
CA ARG A 179 -7.50 6.19 2.35
C ARG A 179 -7.95 5.49 3.62
N TYR A 180 -8.40 4.24 3.51
CA TYR A 180 -8.99 3.48 4.63
C TYR A 180 -8.04 2.44 5.21
N ASN A 181 -6.99 2.04 4.48
CA ASN A 181 -6.12 0.94 4.89
C ASN A 181 -4.71 1.37 5.30
N THR A 182 -4.29 2.62 5.06
CA THR A 182 -2.91 3.06 5.36
C THR A 182 -2.68 3.27 6.86
N LEU A 183 -1.82 2.46 7.46
CA LEU A 183 -1.43 2.44 8.86
C LEU A 183 0.03 2.84 8.99
N LEU A 184 0.40 3.43 10.14
CA LEU A 184 1.79 3.69 10.47
C LEU A 184 2.21 2.81 11.65
N PHE A 185 3.20 1.96 11.45
CA PHE A 185 3.81 1.15 12.49
C PHE A 185 5.15 1.75 12.89
N VAL A 186 5.40 1.87 14.18
CA VAL A 186 6.63 2.45 14.72
C VAL A 186 7.23 1.51 15.74
N ARG A 187 8.54 1.29 15.69
CA ARG A 187 9.25 0.50 16.70
C ARG A 187 8.93 1.07 18.09
N SER A 188 8.56 0.21 19.03
CA SER A 188 8.11 0.60 20.37
C SER A 188 9.10 1.54 21.06
N GLU A 189 10.41 1.30 20.93
CA GLU A 189 11.46 2.13 21.51
C GLU A 189 11.61 3.50 20.84
N ALA A 190 11.15 3.64 19.59
CA ALA A 190 11.20 4.89 18.82
C ALA A 190 9.93 5.75 18.95
N VAL A 191 8.87 5.24 19.58
CA VAL A 191 7.60 5.98 19.77
C VAL A 191 7.82 7.28 20.55
N SER A 192 8.70 7.27 21.55
CA SER A 192 9.03 8.45 22.35
C SER A 192 9.76 9.56 21.58
N LEU A 193 10.26 9.25 20.38
CA LEU A 193 10.89 10.21 19.48
C LEU A 193 9.88 10.90 18.55
N LEU A 194 8.63 10.40 18.50
CA LEU A 194 7.57 11.04 17.74
C LEU A 194 7.07 12.30 18.47
N PRO A 195 6.62 13.32 17.74
CA PRO A 195 5.87 14.44 18.33
C PRO A 195 4.72 13.96 19.22
N ASP A 196 4.50 14.64 20.35
CA ASP A 196 3.51 14.24 21.37
C ASP A 196 2.11 13.96 20.79
N TYR A 197 1.66 14.80 19.84
CA TYR A 197 0.35 14.62 19.21
C TYR A 197 0.24 13.31 18.41
N LEU A 198 1.32 12.79 17.83
CA LEU A 198 1.32 11.48 17.17
C LEU A 198 1.27 10.33 18.18
N GLN A 199 1.87 10.49 19.35
CA GLN A 199 1.78 9.49 20.42
C GLN A 199 0.33 9.31 20.90
N THR A 200 -0.50 10.36 20.84
CA THR A 200 -1.94 10.24 21.16
C THR A 200 -2.74 9.38 20.17
N ALA A 201 -2.19 9.11 18.98
CA ALA A 201 -2.79 8.23 17.97
C ALA A 201 -2.39 6.76 18.13
N LEU A 202 -1.67 6.41 19.20
CA LEU A 202 -1.35 5.01 19.52
C LEU A 202 -2.63 4.20 19.75
N ILE A 203 -2.69 3.04 19.11
CA ILE A 203 -3.73 2.05 19.35
C ILE A 203 -3.15 0.96 20.25
N ALA A 204 -3.74 0.79 21.43
CA ALA A 204 -3.25 -0.18 22.40
C ALA A 204 -3.36 -1.63 21.86
N PRO A 205 -2.51 -2.55 22.35
CA PRO A 205 -2.70 -3.97 22.10
C PRO A 205 -4.14 -4.39 22.40
N HIS A 206 -4.71 -5.25 21.55
CA HIS A 206 -6.09 -5.76 21.65
C HIS A 206 -7.23 -4.72 21.51
N GLN A 207 -6.95 -3.41 21.49
CA GLN A 207 -7.97 -2.39 21.20
C GLN A 207 -8.47 -2.56 19.75
N PRO A 208 -9.79 -2.61 19.50
CA PRO A 208 -10.28 -2.72 18.13
C PRO A 208 -9.76 -1.59 17.24
N VAL A 209 -9.14 -1.95 16.11
CA VAL A 209 -8.67 -0.98 15.13
C VAL A 209 -9.88 -0.50 14.33
N LYS A 210 -10.13 0.81 14.34
CA LYS A 210 -11.33 1.39 13.73
C LYS A 210 -11.31 1.24 12.20
N ASP A 211 -12.45 0.86 11.64
CA ASP A 211 -12.70 0.90 10.21
C ASP A 211 -13.36 2.23 9.83
N TYR A 212 -12.63 3.07 9.09
CA TYR A 212 -13.07 4.39 8.64
C TYR A 212 -13.92 4.35 7.38
N ALA A 213 -14.07 3.19 6.73
CA ALA A 213 -14.84 3.09 5.50
C ALA A 213 -16.33 3.41 5.74
N PRO A 214 -17.00 4.14 4.83
CA PRO A 214 -18.43 4.43 4.94
C PRO A 214 -19.28 3.17 5.05
N PHE A 215 -20.46 3.28 5.67
CA PHE A 215 -21.38 2.15 5.84
C PHE A 215 -21.68 1.41 4.52
N SER A 216 -21.92 2.15 3.43
CA SER A 216 -22.16 1.56 2.10
C SER A 216 -20.97 0.71 1.62
N TRP A 217 -19.75 1.13 1.95
CA TRP A 217 -18.53 0.42 1.60
C TRP A 217 -18.35 -0.83 2.47
N ARG A 218 -18.57 -0.70 3.78
CA ARG A 218 -18.55 -1.84 4.73
C ARG A 218 -19.61 -2.89 4.40
N LEU A 219 -20.81 -2.46 4.02
CA LEU A 219 -21.89 -3.35 3.56
C LEU A 219 -21.47 -4.09 2.29
N ARG A 220 -20.91 -3.37 1.31
CA ARG A 220 -20.36 -4.00 0.10
C ARG A 220 -19.31 -5.05 0.44
N ARG A 221 -18.34 -4.74 1.33
CA ARG A 221 -17.32 -5.71 1.73
C ARG A 221 -17.94 -6.93 2.40
N ALA A 222 -18.88 -6.74 3.32
CA ALA A 222 -19.55 -7.83 4.01
C ALA A 222 -20.37 -8.74 3.06
N ILE A 223 -20.85 -8.21 1.93
CA ILE A 223 -21.49 -9.03 0.88
C ILE A 223 -20.42 -9.80 0.12
N LEU A 224 -19.35 -9.14 -0.31
CA LEU A 224 -18.28 -9.76 -1.10
C LEU A 224 -17.53 -10.84 -0.33
N SER A 225 -17.27 -10.65 0.96
CA SER A 225 -16.57 -11.64 1.81
C SER A 225 -17.34 -12.95 2.02
N ARG A 226 -18.63 -12.99 1.64
CA ARG A 226 -19.46 -14.20 1.69
C ARG A 226 -19.56 -14.93 0.36
N LEU A 227 -18.98 -14.37 -0.69
CA LEU A 227 -18.96 -14.99 -2.03
C LEU A 227 -17.70 -15.84 -2.19
N PRO A 228 -17.75 -16.93 -2.97
CA PRO A 228 -16.55 -17.71 -3.31
C PRO A 228 -15.51 -16.85 -4.05
N ASP A 229 -14.22 -17.05 -3.78
CA ASP A 229 -13.11 -16.29 -4.39
C ASP A 229 -13.14 -16.20 -5.93
N PRO A 230 -13.54 -17.26 -6.67
CA PRO A 230 -13.69 -17.16 -8.13
C PRO A 230 -14.73 -16.12 -8.55
N VAL A 231 -15.80 -15.95 -7.76
CA VAL A 231 -16.87 -14.98 -8.02
C VAL A 231 -16.39 -13.56 -7.72
N VAL A 232 -15.65 -13.37 -6.62
CA VAL A 232 -15.06 -12.05 -6.28
C VAL A 232 -14.04 -11.62 -7.34
N SER A 233 -13.16 -12.55 -7.76
CA SER A 233 -12.18 -12.32 -8.83
C SER A 233 -12.86 -11.96 -10.15
N TRP A 234 -13.93 -12.68 -10.51
CA TRP A 234 -14.71 -12.36 -11.71
C TRP A 234 -15.38 -10.98 -11.64
N ILE A 235 -15.97 -10.60 -10.49
CA ILE A 235 -16.55 -9.25 -10.28
C ILE A 235 -15.47 -8.17 -10.45
N ALA A 236 -14.25 -8.41 -9.94
CA ALA A 236 -13.13 -7.50 -10.10
C ALA A 236 -12.73 -7.34 -11.58
N GLN A 237 -12.63 -8.44 -12.32
CA GLN A 237 -12.32 -8.44 -13.77
C GLN A 237 -13.40 -7.74 -14.62
N VAL A 238 -14.69 -7.90 -14.27
CA VAL A 238 -15.78 -7.19 -14.95
C VAL A 238 -15.71 -5.68 -14.70
N LYS A 239 -15.44 -5.25 -13.46
CA LYS A 239 -15.25 -3.82 -13.13
C LYS A 239 -14.06 -3.24 -13.87
N HIS A 240 -12.95 -3.98 -13.93
CA HIS A 240 -11.77 -3.60 -14.68
C HIS A 240 -12.10 -3.31 -16.14
N THR A 241 -12.88 -4.18 -16.78
CA THR A 241 -13.32 -4.03 -18.18
C THR A 241 -14.22 -2.79 -18.39
N ILE A 242 -15.14 -2.52 -17.45
CA ILE A 242 -16.06 -1.37 -17.53
C ILE A 242 -15.31 -0.04 -17.36
N VAL A 243 -14.40 0.06 -16.39
CA VAL A 243 -13.60 1.27 -16.14
C VAL A 243 -12.76 1.63 -17.36
N LEU A 244 -12.10 0.65 -17.97
CA LEU A 244 -11.34 0.84 -19.22
C LEU A 244 -12.25 1.31 -20.37
N THR A 245 -13.44 0.73 -20.49
CA THR A 245 -14.41 1.14 -21.52
C THR A 245 -14.84 2.60 -21.35
N ILE A 246 -15.13 3.02 -20.12
CA ILE A 246 -15.47 4.42 -19.81
C ILE A 246 -14.29 5.36 -20.06
N HIS A 247 -13.07 4.94 -19.71
CA HIS A 247 -11.86 5.73 -19.96
C HIS A 247 -11.59 5.92 -21.46
N ARG A 248 -11.79 4.88 -22.27
CA ARG A 248 -11.70 4.95 -23.75
C ARG A 248 -12.74 5.90 -24.35
N LEU A 249 -13.97 5.89 -23.85
CA LEU A 249 -15.02 6.80 -24.31
C LEU A 249 -14.69 8.27 -23.97
N LYS A 250 -14.07 8.53 -22.81
CA LYS A 250 -13.66 9.89 -22.40
C LYS A 250 -12.41 10.39 -23.12
N SER A 251 -11.45 9.52 -23.41
CA SER A 251 -10.23 9.88 -24.16
C SER A 251 -10.45 9.97 -25.68
N GLY A 252 -11.47 9.29 -26.21
CA GLY A 252 -11.90 9.38 -27.61
C GLY A 252 -12.68 10.66 -27.97
N TRP A 253 -13.14 11.44 -26.98
CA TRP A 253 -13.85 12.72 -27.19
C TRP A 253 -12.90 13.93 -27.30
N ASN A 254 -11.60 13.74 -27.07
CA ASN A 254 -10.57 14.78 -27.16
C ASN A 254 -9.69 14.63 -28.43
N ARG A 255 -10.22 14.04 -29.51
CA ARG A 255 -9.60 14.06 -30.85
C ARG A 255 -10.50 14.74 -31.86
#